data_AF-A0AA35TRH9-F1
#
_entry.id   AF-A0AA35TRH9-F1
#
_cell.length_a   1.000
_cell.length_b   1.000
_cell.length_c   1.000
_cell.angle_alpha   90.00
_cell.angle_beta   90.00
_cell.angle_gamma   90.00
#
_symmetry.space_group_name_H-M   'P 1'
#
loop_
_entity.id
_entity.type
_entity.pdbx_description
1 polymer ?
#
loop_
_entity_poly.entity_id
_entity_poly.type
_entity_poly.pdbx_seq_one_letter_code
_entity_poly.pdbx_strand_id
1 'polypeptide(L)'
;MFDGGSEDRDRVLTFLEDKRLADLVEGYVEKETMTDAEQLIARRYLMCYIVYRNSHRQGAVVNLRIREQQRAIEHKTKSGETVFVYKVWQHKTSGQFGSANLVVPERQHHMVSRYAEKHRPAPAEDCSEYIFLTPQGRKVAHLSDDLKALSKDFPTTLGVVNMTTTQMRKLTSTQVAAEGATDATIRTVATHMTHGADTARKYYQHLEGVSQSVAAFGEISRKQSADPAENDELIVPKLKKRKMWLKEEEQEIREKIDMGKTPTLEQCQAFLSANTNAKLFSERTAKELQDK
;
A
#
# COMPACT_ATOMS: atom_id res chain seq x y z
N MET A 1 -0.88 -22.49 4.29
CA MET A 1 0.29 -22.16 3.45
C MET A 1 0.21 -20.69 3.01
N PHE A 2 0.72 -19.77 3.82
CA PHE A 2 0.96 -18.36 3.45
C PHE A 2 2.37 -17.91 3.89
N ASP A 3 3.27 -18.87 4.11
CA ASP A 3 4.56 -18.67 4.76
C ASP A 3 5.53 -17.79 3.94
N GLY A 4 5.39 -17.78 2.60
CA GLY A 4 6.28 -16.98 1.74
C GLY A 4 6.05 -15.46 1.79
N GLY A 5 4.94 -14.98 2.37
CA GLY A 5 4.63 -13.55 2.40
C GLY A 5 5.45 -12.75 3.42
N SER A 6 5.68 -13.32 4.60
CA SER A 6 6.53 -12.71 5.64
C SER A 6 8.00 -12.72 5.24
N GLU A 7 8.47 -13.81 4.61
CA GLU A 7 9.86 -13.91 4.14
C GLU A 7 10.20 -12.81 3.14
N ASP A 8 9.32 -12.53 2.18
CA ASP A 8 9.55 -11.46 1.20
C ASP A 8 9.59 -10.06 1.86
N ARG A 9 8.73 -9.83 2.88
CA ARG A 9 8.74 -8.58 3.64
C ARG A 9 10.06 -8.41 4.39
N ASP A 10 10.49 -9.46 5.06
CA ASP A 10 11.70 -9.45 5.87
C ASP A 10 12.94 -9.31 5.00
N ARG A 11 12.95 -9.87 3.79
CA ARG A 11 13.99 -9.64 2.79
C ARG A 11 14.06 -8.17 2.37
N VAL A 12 12.93 -7.50 2.14
CA VAL A 12 12.90 -6.06 1.83
C VAL A 12 13.48 -5.24 2.97
N LEU A 13 13.04 -5.49 4.20
CA LEU A 13 13.52 -4.75 5.36
C LEU A 13 15.00 -5.02 5.62
N THR A 14 15.42 -6.28 5.60
CA THR A 14 16.83 -6.67 5.74
C THR A 14 17.71 -6.01 4.68
N PHE A 15 17.24 -5.94 3.42
CA PHE A 15 17.96 -5.26 2.36
C PHE A 15 18.11 -3.74 2.62
N LEU A 16 17.02 -3.08 3.02
CA LEU A 16 17.02 -1.63 3.30
C LEU A 16 17.74 -1.27 4.60
N GLU A 17 17.89 -2.22 5.52
CA GLU A 17 18.64 -2.09 6.78
C GLU A 17 20.08 -2.61 6.67
N ASP A 18 20.51 -3.09 5.49
CA ASP A 18 21.90 -3.50 5.28
C ASP A 18 22.81 -2.29 5.55
N LYS A 19 23.63 -2.42 6.60
CA LYS A 19 24.55 -1.38 7.03
C LYS A 19 25.45 -0.91 5.88
N ARG A 20 25.89 -1.79 4.99
CA ARG A 20 26.76 -1.42 3.86
C ARG A 20 26.04 -0.51 2.87
N LEU A 21 24.75 -0.76 2.61
CA LEU A 21 23.94 0.10 1.75
C LEU A 21 23.71 1.46 2.41
N ALA A 22 23.38 1.47 3.71
CA ALA A 22 23.21 2.70 4.47
C ALA A 22 24.49 3.54 4.54
N ASP A 23 25.63 2.91 4.84
CA ASP A 23 26.96 3.54 4.90
C ASP A 23 27.38 4.08 3.52
N LEU A 24 27.09 3.34 2.44
CA LEU A 24 27.34 3.79 1.07
C LEU A 24 26.57 5.06 0.74
N VAL A 25 25.25 5.07 1.02
CA VAL A 25 24.40 6.22 0.72
C VAL A 25 24.73 7.42 1.61
N GLU A 26 25.04 7.19 2.88
CA GLU A 26 25.54 8.24 3.78
C GLU A 26 26.84 8.85 3.23
N GLY A 27 27.77 7.99 2.80
CA GLY A 27 29.00 8.42 2.15
C GLY A 27 28.79 9.18 0.84
N TYR A 28 27.68 8.98 0.13
CA TYR A 28 27.31 9.79 -1.03
C TYR A 28 26.80 11.17 -0.63
N VAL A 29 25.85 11.25 0.31
CA VAL A 29 25.22 12.53 0.70
C VAL A 29 26.12 13.45 1.53
N GLU A 30 27.23 12.93 2.06
CA GLU A 30 28.27 13.75 2.71
C GLU A 30 29.32 14.31 1.74
N LYS A 31 29.33 13.88 0.47
CA LYS A 31 30.26 14.44 -0.53
C LYS A 31 29.94 15.90 -0.77
N GLU A 32 30.96 16.65 -1.20
CA GLU A 32 30.69 18.01 -1.67
C GLU A 32 29.96 18.01 -3.01
N THR A 33 30.23 17.03 -3.87
CA THR A 33 29.53 16.82 -5.14
C THR A 33 29.19 15.34 -5.31
N MET A 34 28.03 15.07 -5.93
CA MET A 34 27.57 13.72 -6.27
C MET A 34 27.41 13.61 -7.78
N THR A 35 27.77 12.45 -8.32
CA THR A 35 27.43 12.08 -9.70
C THR A 35 25.93 11.80 -9.84
N ASP A 36 25.40 11.88 -11.06
CA ASP A 36 23.99 11.56 -11.34
C ASP A 36 23.60 10.14 -10.89
N ALA A 37 24.52 9.17 -11.04
CA ALA A 37 24.30 7.79 -10.62
C ALA A 37 24.18 7.68 -9.09
N GLU A 38 25.06 8.35 -8.34
CA GLU A 38 25.01 8.38 -6.88
C GLU A 38 23.76 9.09 -6.38
N GLN A 39 23.37 10.18 -7.03
CA GLN A 39 22.14 10.93 -6.72
C GLN A 39 20.90 10.06 -6.93
N LEU A 40 20.87 9.30 -8.02
CA LEU A 40 19.78 8.36 -8.28
C LEU A 40 19.73 7.26 -7.22
N ILE A 41 20.86 6.66 -6.83
CA ILE A 41 20.93 5.64 -5.79
C ILE A 41 20.49 6.19 -4.44
N ALA A 42 21.01 7.35 -4.03
CA ALA A 42 20.65 8.00 -2.77
C ALA A 42 19.15 8.30 -2.72
N ARG A 43 18.59 8.89 -3.78
CA ARG A 43 17.15 9.15 -3.90
C ARG A 43 16.34 7.86 -3.75
N ARG A 44 16.70 6.81 -4.50
CA ARG A 44 15.99 5.52 -4.48
C ARG A 44 16.00 4.90 -3.08
N TYR A 45 17.17 4.85 -2.45
CA TYR A 45 17.33 4.31 -1.10
C TYR A 45 16.49 5.09 -0.09
N LEU A 46 16.62 6.41 -0.03
CA LEU A 46 15.90 7.23 0.94
C LEU A 46 14.37 7.11 0.76
N MET A 47 13.89 7.15 -0.48
CA MET A 47 12.47 6.96 -0.79
C MET A 47 11.99 5.56 -0.38
N CYS A 48 12.72 4.50 -0.75
CA CYS A 48 12.36 3.13 -0.41
C CYS A 48 12.39 2.90 1.10
N TYR A 49 13.47 3.28 1.77
CA TYR A 49 13.62 3.14 3.22
C TYR A 49 12.41 3.75 3.95
N ILE A 50 12.09 5.01 3.66
CA ILE A 50 10.99 5.72 4.33
C ILE A 50 9.65 5.03 4.06
N VAL A 51 9.33 4.70 2.80
CA VAL A 51 8.01 4.16 2.46
C VAL A 51 7.79 2.75 2.99
N TYR A 52 8.80 1.87 2.89
CA TYR A 52 8.69 0.47 3.27
C TYR A 52 8.73 0.33 4.79
N ARG A 53 9.62 1.05 5.49
CA ARG A 53 9.67 1.03 6.97
C ARG A 53 8.39 1.55 7.62
N ASN A 54 7.77 2.57 7.04
CA ASN A 54 6.51 3.07 7.57
C ASN A 54 5.28 2.33 7.02
N SER A 55 5.45 1.41 6.07
CA SER A 55 4.35 0.74 5.38
C SER A 55 3.28 1.75 4.90
N HIS A 56 3.73 2.82 4.24
CA HIS A 56 2.85 3.87 3.71
C HIS A 56 2.57 3.69 2.22
N ARG A 57 1.53 4.35 1.74
CA ARG A 57 1.32 4.47 0.28
C ARG A 57 2.46 5.30 -0.30
N GLN A 58 2.93 4.97 -1.50
CA GLN A 58 4.00 5.74 -2.17
C GLN A 58 3.76 7.25 -2.22
N GLY A 59 2.49 7.68 -2.34
CA GLY A 59 2.13 9.10 -2.38
C GLY A 59 2.56 9.88 -1.13
N ALA A 60 2.66 9.24 0.05
CA ALA A 60 3.13 9.92 1.25
C ALA A 60 4.62 10.34 1.13
N VAL A 61 5.44 9.56 0.41
CA VAL A 61 6.86 9.85 0.22
C VAL A 61 7.10 10.67 -1.05
N VAL A 62 6.42 10.33 -2.14
CA VAL A 62 6.50 11.05 -3.42
C VAL A 62 6.04 12.51 -3.30
N ASN A 63 5.11 12.80 -2.38
CA ASN A 63 4.60 14.15 -2.15
C ASN A 63 5.31 14.87 -1.00
N LEU A 64 6.35 14.28 -0.40
CA LEU A 64 7.06 14.87 0.73
C LEU A 64 7.73 16.18 0.31
N ARG A 65 7.43 17.27 1.03
CA ARG A 65 7.93 18.61 0.74
C ARG A 65 9.10 18.99 1.64
N ILE A 66 9.99 19.85 1.15
CA ILE A 66 11.16 20.36 1.90
C ILE A 66 10.70 20.97 3.24
N ARG A 67 9.65 21.79 3.21
CA ARG A 67 9.07 22.39 4.42
C ARG A 67 8.59 21.37 5.46
N GLU A 68 8.17 20.18 5.04
CA GLU A 68 7.67 19.13 5.95
C GLU A 68 8.84 18.42 6.64
N GLN A 69 9.98 18.27 5.95
CA GLN A 69 11.22 17.80 6.56
C GLN A 69 11.86 18.86 7.47
N GLN A 70 11.88 20.14 7.07
CA GLN A 70 12.43 21.22 7.89
C GLN A 70 11.62 21.46 9.17
N ARG A 71 10.32 21.12 9.15
CA ARG A 71 9.42 21.19 10.32
C ARG A 71 9.23 19.82 10.99
N ALA A 72 10.15 18.90 10.76
CA ALA A 72 10.09 17.58 11.39
C ALA A 72 10.04 17.73 12.91
N ILE A 73 9.21 16.89 13.54
CA ILE A 73 9.08 16.87 14.99
C ILE A 73 10.00 15.78 15.53
N GLU A 74 10.98 16.16 16.34
CA GLU A 74 11.85 15.22 17.03
C GLU A 74 11.08 14.52 18.16
N HIS A 75 11.27 13.21 18.27
CA HIS A 75 10.73 12.37 19.33
C HIS A 75 11.76 11.33 19.77
N LYS A 76 11.67 10.90 21.03
CA LYS A 76 12.37 9.72 21.53
C LYS A 76 11.43 8.52 21.56
N THR A 77 11.87 7.39 21.03
CA THR A 77 11.14 6.12 21.13
C THR A 77 11.18 5.59 22.56
N LYS A 78 10.41 4.53 22.84
CA LYS A 78 10.50 3.82 24.13
C LYS A 78 11.88 3.19 24.38
N SER A 79 12.61 2.85 23.32
CA SER A 79 13.99 2.36 23.36
C SER A 79 15.02 3.49 23.56
N GLY A 80 14.61 4.76 23.58
CA GLY A 80 15.49 5.92 23.72
C GLY A 80 16.10 6.42 22.41
N GLU A 81 15.74 5.81 21.28
CA GLU A 81 16.24 6.20 19.96
C GLU A 81 15.58 7.50 19.49
N THR A 82 16.36 8.39 18.87
CA THR A 82 15.85 9.61 18.26
C THR A 82 15.18 9.29 16.92
N VAL A 83 13.95 9.76 16.75
CA VAL A 83 13.21 9.68 15.49
C VAL A 83 12.60 11.04 15.16
N PHE A 84 12.46 11.30 13.86
CA PHE A 84 11.86 12.51 13.32
C PHE A 84 10.55 12.16 12.63
N VAL A 85 9.51 12.95 12.87
CA VAL A 85 8.19 12.75 12.27
C VAL A 85 7.92 13.81 11.22
N TYR A 86 7.83 13.41 9.95
CA TYR A 86 7.38 14.26 8.85
C TYR A 86 5.86 14.16 8.71
N LYS A 87 5.17 15.31 8.81
CA LYS A 87 3.72 15.40 8.63
C LYS A 87 3.41 15.76 7.18
N VAL A 88 2.99 14.77 6.40
CA VAL A 88 2.67 14.94 4.98
C VAL A 88 1.17 15.15 4.82
N TRP A 89 0.76 16.32 4.32
CA TRP A 89 -0.66 16.65 4.14
C TRP A 89 -1.16 16.38 2.73
N GLN A 90 -0.27 16.34 1.75
CA GLN A 90 -0.64 16.12 0.36
C GLN A 90 -0.64 14.61 0.07
N HIS A 91 -1.69 13.90 0.43
CA HIS A 91 -1.89 12.50 0.02
C HIS A 91 -3.38 12.20 -0.20
N LYS A 92 -3.66 11.09 -0.91
CA LYS A 92 -5.02 10.70 -1.34
C LYS A 92 -6.08 10.75 -0.24
N THR A 93 -5.68 10.53 1.01
CA THR A 93 -6.59 10.30 2.13
C THR A 93 -6.48 11.37 3.23
N SER A 94 -5.82 12.49 2.96
CA SER A 94 -5.59 13.52 3.98
C SER A 94 -6.87 14.17 4.47
N GLY A 95 -7.85 14.37 3.59
CA GLY A 95 -9.17 14.88 3.97
C GLY A 95 -9.96 13.94 4.89
N GLN A 96 -9.64 12.64 4.92
CA GLN A 96 -10.36 11.66 5.73
C GLN A 96 -9.61 11.27 7.01
N PHE A 97 -8.28 11.14 6.96
CA PHE A 97 -7.48 10.60 8.06
C PHE A 97 -6.44 11.59 8.61
N GLY A 98 -6.44 12.83 8.14
CA GLY A 98 -5.41 13.81 8.46
C GLY A 98 -4.08 13.50 7.79
N SER A 99 -2.99 14.10 8.29
CA SER A 99 -1.65 13.94 7.73
C SER A 99 -1.12 12.51 7.85
N ALA A 100 -0.38 12.05 6.84
CA ALA A 100 0.47 10.88 6.96
C ALA A 100 1.72 11.25 7.80
N ASN A 101 1.94 10.53 8.89
CA ASN A 101 3.09 10.71 9.76
C ASN A 101 4.17 9.70 9.36
N LEU A 102 5.22 10.18 8.68
CA LEU A 102 6.39 9.38 8.34
C LEU A 102 7.40 9.47 9.47
N VAL A 103 7.70 8.35 10.11
CA VAL A 103 8.71 8.23 11.16
C VAL A 103 10.04 7.84 10.51
N VAL A 104 11.07 8.65 10.75
CA VAL A 104 12.39 8.50 10.15
C VAL A 104 13.44 8.54 11.25
N PRO A 105 14.29 7.50 11.42
CA PRO A 105 15.36 7.55 12.41
C PRO A 105 16.36 8.66 12.12
N GLU A 106 17.04 9.14 13.15
CA GLU A 106 17.98 10.27 13.09
C GLU A 106 18.99 10.17 11.94
N ARG A 107 19.59 9.01 11.74
CA ARG A 107 20.55 8.78 10.65
C ARG A 107 19.92 9.05 9.28
N GLN A 108 18.75 8.47 9.01
CA GLN A 108 18.06 8.70 7.74
C GLN A 108 17.51 10.12 7.62
N HIS A 109 17.10 10.74 8.73
CA HIS A 109 16.70 12.15 8.73
C HIS A 109 17.86 13.02 8.27
N HIS A 110 19.05 12.83 8.85
CA HIS A 110 20.27 13.54 8.48
C HIS A 110 20.61 13.36 6.99
N MET A 111 20.58 12.13 6.49
CA MET A 111 20.81 11.86 5.06
C MET A 111 19.79 12.56 4.15
N VAL A 112 18.49 12.59 4.53
CA VAL A 112 17.46 13.31 3.78
C VAL A 112 17.73 14.82 3.78
N SER A 113 18.11 15.39 4.94
CA SER A 113 18.45 16.81 5.06
C SER A 113 19.62 17.18 4.14
N ARG A 114 20.71 16.41 4.20
CA ARG A 114 21.89 16.59 3.34
C ARG A 114 21.56 16.48 1.85
N TYR A 115 20.83 15.43 1.48
CA TYR A 115 20.38 15.23 0.11
C TYR A 115 19.54 16.43 -0.36
N ALA A 116 18.57 16.89 0.43
CA ALA A 116 17.67 17.97 0.08
C ALA A 116 18.40 19.32 -0.09
N GLU A 117 19.40 19.58 0.76
CA GLU A 117 20.15 20.84 0.80
C GLU A 117 21.22 20.93 -0.28
N LYS A 118 22.01 19.87 -0.47
CA LYS A 118 23.21 19.91 -1.33
C LYS A 118 23.05 19.21 -2.67
N HIS A 119 22.25 18.14 -2.71
CA HIS A 119 22.27 17.20 -3.81
C HIS A 119 20.91 17.02 -4.48
N ARG A 120 19.91 17.83 -4.13
CA ARG A 120 18.63 17.79 -4.81
C ARG A 120 18.81 18.30 -6.24
N PRO A 121 18.29 17.60 -7.27
CA PRO A 121 18.27 18.13 -8.63
C PRO A 121 17.64 19.52 -8.70
N ALA A 122 18.08 20.34 -9.65
CA ALA A 122 17.43 21.61 -9.94
C ALA A 122 15.95 21.36 -10.28
N PRO A 123 14.99 21.97 -9.57
CA PRO A 123 13.58 21.69 -9.78
C PRO A 123 13.11 22.27 -11.12
N ALA A 124 12.30 21.49 -11.83
CA ALA A 124 11.47 22.02 -12.90
C ALA A 124 10.38 22.94 -12.33
N GLU A 125 9.69 23.68 -13.20
CA GLU A 125 8.55 24.52 -12.84
C GLU A 125 7.51 23.72 -12.01
N ASP A 126 6.98 24.35 -10.97
CA ASP A 126 6.05 23.79 -9.96
C ASP A 126 6.56 22.60 -9.11
N CYS A 127 7.84 22.24 -9.23
CA CYS A 127 8.42 21.13 -8.47
C CYS A 127 9.39 21.59 -7.35
N SER A 128 9.50 22.90 -7.13
CA SER A 128 10.47 23.48 -6.18
C SER A 128 10.26 23.03 -4.74
N GLU A 129 9.03 22.66 -4.37
CA GLU A 129 8.68 22.29 -3.00
C GLU A 129 8.98 20.83 -2.61
N TYR A 130 9.15 19.90 -3.57
CA TYR A 130 9.25 18.46 -3.29
C TYR A 130 10.69 18.00 -3.01
N ILE A 131 10.92 17.15 -2.02
CA ILE A 131 12.29 16.69 -1.71
C ILE A 131 12.84 15.79 -2.83
N PHE A 132 12.04 14.79 -3.24
CA PHE A 132 12.50 13.78 -4.17
C PHE A 132 12.09 14.12 -5.60
N LEU A 133 13.09 14.38 -6.44
CA LEU A 133 12.93 14.69 -7.85
C LEU A 133 13.60 13.65 -8.74
N THR A 134 13.15 13.58 -9.98
CA THR A 134 13.87 12.95 -11.09
C THR A 134 15.12 13.77 -11.44
N PRO A 135 16.10 13.19 -12.15
CA PRO A 135 17.26 13.95 -12.62
C PRO A 135 16.88 15.20 -13.44
N GLN A 136 15.73 15.17 -14.11
CA GLN A 136 15.17 16.29 -14.87
C GLN A 136 14.41 17.31 -14.00
N GLY A 137 14.51 17.23 -12.67
CA GLY A 137 13.86 18.17 -11.76
C GLY A 137 12.35 17.98 -11.60
N ARG A 138 11.76 16.95 -12.22
CA ARG A 138 10.32 16.65 -12.12
C ARG A 138 10.03 15.79 -10.89
N LYS A 139 8.81 15.88 -10.37
CA LYS A 139 8.31 14.98 -9.32
C LYS A 139 8.38 13.50 -9.76
N VAL A 140 8.81 12.63 -8.85
CA VAL A 140 8.80 11.18 -9.08
C VAL A 140 7.35 10.68 -9.16
N ALA A 141 6.96 9.97 -10.23
CA ALA A 141 5.57 9.51 -10.37
C ALA A 141 5.28 8.25 -9.54
N HIS A 142 6.21 7.28 -9.57
CA HIS A 142 6.05 5.95 -8.99
C HIS A 142 7.35 5.46 -8.35
N LEU A 143 7.22 4.80 -7.20
CA LEU A 143 8.33 4.23 -6.42
C LEU A 143 8.46 2.72 -6.63
N SER A 144 7.46 2.06 -7.20
CA SER A 144 7.40 0.59 -7.32
C SER A 144 8.61 -0.03 -8.03
N ASP A 145 9.21 0.66 -8.99
CA ASP A 145 10.39 0.14 -9.71
C ASP A 145 11.72 0.50 -9.04
N ASP A 146 11.73 1.49 -8.14
CA ASP A 146 12.95 2.00 -7.51
C ASP A 146 13.57 0.97 -6.55
N LEU A 147 12.76 0.16 -5.85
CA LEU A 147 13.27 -0.92 -5.00
C LEU A 147 13.94 -2.03 -5.82
N LYS A 148 13.31 -2.42 -6.92
CA LYS A 148 13.83 -3.44 -7.83
C LYS A 148 15.10 -2.96 -8.52
N ALA A 149 15.17 -1.70 -8.91
CA ALA A 149 16.37 -1.11 -9.48
C ALA A 149 17.49 -1.03 -8.42
N LEU A 150 17.19 -0.53 -7.23
CA LEU A 150 18.17 -0.43 -6.14
C LEU A 150 18.77 -1.79 -5.76
N SER A 151 17.98 -2.85 -5.69
CA SER A 151 18.49 -4.19 -5.38
C SER A 151 19.28 -4.85 -6.53
N LYS A 152 19.12 -4.37 -7.77
CA LYS A 152 20.02 -4.75 -8.88
C LYS A 152 21.33 -3.99 -8.84
N ASP A 153 21.28 -2.70 -8.51
CA ASP A 153 22.46 -1.83 -8.41
C ASP A 153 23.32 -2.21 -7.19
N PHE A 154 22.70 -2.75 -6.14
CA PHE A 154 23.37 -3.23 -4.92
C PHE A 154 23.03 -4.70 -4.63
N PRO A 155 23.60 -5.66 -5.38
CA PRO A 155 23.30 -7.07 -5.19
C PRO A 155 23.79 -7.55 -3.82
N THR A 156 22.89 -8.11 -3.03
CA THR A 156 23.20 -8.75 -1.76
C THR A 156 23.03 -10.27 -1.87
N THR A 157 23.40 -11.01 -0.82
CA THR A 157 23.12 -12.45 -0.71
C THR A 157 21.61 -12.76 -0.73
N LEU A 158 20.75 -11.76 -0.54
CA LEU A 158 19.29 -11.88 -0.64
C LEU A 158 18.80 -11.88 -2.09
N GLY A 159 19.67 -11.62 -3.08
CA GLY A 159 19.28 -11.49 -4.49
C GLY A 159 18.43 -10.23 -4.76
N VAL A 160 17.81 -10.19 -5.94
CA VAL A 160 16.94 -9.07 -6.33
C VAL A 160 15.64 -9.11 -5.53
N VAL A 161 15.36 -8.02 -4.83
CA VAL A 161 14.13 -7.87 -4.06
C VAL A 161 13.11 -7.09 -4.88
N ASN A 162 11.88 -7.61 -4.96
CA ASN A 162 10.80 -6.98 -5.70
C ASN A 162 9.50 -7.07 -4.91
N MET A 163 9.10 -5.95 -4.33
CA MET A 163 7.84 -5.82 -3.63
C MET A 163 7.27 -4.43 -3.91
N THR A 164 5.96 -4.34 -4.12
CA THR A 164 5.28 -3.05 -4.23
C THR A 164 4.94 -2.50 -2.85
N THR A 165 4.82 -1.18 -2.73
CA THR A 165 4.34 -0.53 -1.49
C THR A 165 2.98 -1.04 -1.04
N THR A 166 2.11 -1.45 -1.98
CA THR A 166 0.80 -2.03 -1.64
C THR A 166 0.93 -3.44 -1.06
N GLN A 167 1.84 -4.27 -1.58
CA GLN A 167 2.12 -5.59 -1.01
C GLN A 167 2.70 -5.47 0.39
N MET A 168 3.72 -4.62 0.58
CA MET A 168 4.32 -4.35 1.89
C MET A 168 3.24 -3.98 2.91
N ARG A 169 2.37 -3.04 2.55
CA ARG A 169 1.25 -2.61 3.41
C ARG A 169 0.35 -3.75 3.84
N LYS A 170 -0.06 -4.59 2.89
CA LYS A 170 -0.93 -5.73 3.17
C LYS A 170 -0.23 -6.74 4.08
N LEU A 171 1.04 -7.03 3.82
CA LEU A 171 1.83 -7.99 4.60
C LEU A 171 2.07 -7.49 6.02
N THR A 172 2.50 -6.24 6.21
CA THR A 172 2.64 -5.63 7.53
C THR A 172 1.35 -5.72 8.32
N SER A 173 0.23 -5.34 7.71
CA SER A 173 -1.08 -5.47 8.34
C SER A 173 -1.41 -6.93 8.71
N THR A 174 -1.27 -7.84 7.75
CA THR A 174 -1.57 -9.27 7.93
C THR A 174 -0.76 -9.87 9.07
N GLN A 175 0.52 -9.54 9.15
CA GLN A 175 1.43 -10.07 10.17
C GLN A 175 1.12 -9.54 11.57
N VAL A 176 0.84 -8.23 11.72
CA VAL A 176 0.42 -7.68 13.01
C VAL A 176 -0.81 -8.42 13.55
N ALA A 177 -1.77 -8.77 12.68
CA ALA A 177 -2.92 -9.56 13.09
C ALA A 177 -2.55 -11.02 13.42
N ALA A 178 -1.68 -11.66 12.63
CA ALA A 178 -1.25 -13.03 12.83
C ALA A 178 -0.45 -13.24 14.13
N GLU A 179 0.32 -12.23 14.56
CA GLU A 179 1.10 -12.24 15.81
C GLU A 179 0.23 -12.07 17.07
N GLY A 180 -1.10 -12.11 16.95
CA GLY A 180 -2.02 -11.98 18.08
C GLY A 180 -2.05 -10.59 18.70
N ALA A 181 -1.71 -9.55 17.91
CA ALA A 181 -1.68 -8.19 18.42
C ALA A 181 -3.07 -7.78 18.93
N THR A 182 -3.07 -7.02 20.03
CA THR A 182 -4.33 -6.51 20.59
C THR A 182 -5.05 -5.61 19.59
N ASP A 183 -6.36 -5.53 19.76
CA ASP A 183 -7.25 -4.62 19.03
C ASP A 183 -6.76 -3.16 19.05
N ALA A 184 -6.16 -2.75 20.17
CA ALA A 184 -5.54 -1.43 20.31
C ALA A 184 -4.31 -1.26 19.40
N THR A 185 -3.41 -2.25 19.38
CA THR A 185 -2.23 -2.27 18.50
C THR A 185 -2.64 -2.22 17.03
N ILE A 186 -3.64 -3.02 16.63
CA ILE A 186 -4.17 -3.05 15.27
C ILE A 186 -4.71 -1.67 14.86
N ARG A 187 -5.47 -1.01 15.75
CA ARG A 187 -5.95 0.37 15.52
C ARG A 187 -4.80 1.36 15.39
N THR A 188 -3.78 1.26 16.24
CA THR A 188 -2.58 2.12 16.14
C THR A 188 -1.88 1.97 14.79
N VAL A 189 -1.66 0.74 14.33
CA VAL A 189 -1.04 0.47 13.02
C VAL A 189 -1.92 0.98 11.87
N ALA A 190 -3.23 0.75 11.93
CA ALA A 190 -4.17 1.25 10.92
C ALA A 190 -4.16 2.78 10.81
N THR A 191 -4.18 3.46 11.95
CA THR A 191 -4.06 4.93 12.03
C THR A 191 -2.73 5.40 11.47
N HIS A 192 -1.62 4.75 11.86
CA HIS A 192 -0.29 5.07 11.33
C HIS A 192 -0.27 4.99 9.81
N MET A 193 -0.82 3.94 9.22
CA MET A 193 -0.85 3.73 7.76
C MET A 193 -1.92 4.57 7.03
N THR A 194 -2.71 5.40 7.72
CA THR A 194 -3.87 6.17 7.20
C THR A 194 -4.94 5.27 6.53
N HIS A 195 -5.46 4.30 7.28
CA HIS A 195 -6.60 3.47 6.88
C HIS A 195 -7.82 3.75 7.75
N GLY A 196 -9.02 3.59 7.17
CA GLY A 196 -10.24 3.47 7.96
C GLY A 196 -10.27 2.12 8.67
N ALA A 197 -10.87 2.06 9.86
CA ALA A 197 -10.96 0.85 10.67
C ALA A 197 -11.53 -0.35 9.89
N ASP A 198 -12.45 -0.11 8.95
CA ASP A 198 -13.03 -1.17 8.12
C ASP A 198 -12.11 -1.67 7.00
N THR A 199 -11.29 -0.79 6.43
CA THR A 199 -10.24 -1.20 5.47
C THR A 199 -9.20 -2.05 6.16
N ALA A 200 -8.83 -1.62 7.37
CA ALA A 200 -8.00 -2.37 8.29
C ALA A 200 -8.60 -3.78 8.54
N ARG A 201 -9.81 -3.85 9.12
CA ARG A 201 -10.51 -5.11 9.42
C ARG A 201 -10.65 -6.02 8.20
N LYS A 202 -10.95 -5.49 7.02
CA LYS A 202 -11.07 -6.28 5.78
C LYS A 202 -9.78 -7.03 5.43
N TYR A 203 -8.62 -6.43 5.63
CA TYR A 203 -7.35 -7.11 5.39
C TYR A 203 -6.91 -7.98 6.58
N TYR A 204 -7.26 -7.60 7.81
CA TYR A 204 -6.94 -8.36 9.03
C TYR A 204 -7.80 -9.63 9.21
N GLN A 205 -9.09 -9.59 8.85
CA GLN A 205 -10.02 -10.72 8.89
C GLN A 205 -9.81 -11.72 7.76
N HIS A 206 -9.04 -11.38 6.71
CA HIS A 206 -8.80 -12.30 5.60
C HIS A 206 -8.03 -13.57 6.04
N LEU A 207 -7.25 -13.50 7.13
CA LEU A 207 -6.60 -14.69 7.73
C LEU A 207 -7.60 -15.62 8.41
N GLU A 208 -8.52 -15.07 9.22
CA GLU A 208 -9.61 -15.85 9.81
C GLU A 208 -10.55 -16.38 8.74
N GLY A 209 -10.94 -15.58 7.76
CA GLY A 209 -11.85 -15.99 6.68
C GLY A 209 -11.27 -17.09 5.78
N VAL A 210 -9.96 -17.10 5.51
CA VAL A 210 -9.32 -18.19 4.77
C VAL A 210 -9.19 -19.44 5.63
N SER A 211 -8.80 -19.32 6.91
CA SER A 211 -8.76 -20.45 7.84
C SER A 211 -10.15 -21.08 8.03
N GLN A 212 -11.18 -20.24 8.20
CA GLN A 212 -12.58 -20.64 8.28
C GLN A 212 -13.10 -21.21 6.96
N SER A 213 -12.68 -20.69 5.80
CA SER A 213 -13.06 -21.24 4.49
C SER A 213 -12.40 -22.59 4.22
N VAL A 214 -11.14 -22.79 4.65
CA VAL A 214 -10.44 -24.08 4.56
C VAL A 214 -11.04 -25.08 5.55
N ALA A 215 -11.37 -24.65 6.76
CA ALA A 215 -12.08 -25.49 7.75
C ALA A 215 -13.48 -25.86 7.23
N ALA A 216 -14.22 -24.90 6.68
CA ALA A 216 -15.52 -25.14 6.06
C ALA A 216 -15.42 -26.06 4.83
N PHE A 217 -14.42 -25.89 3.97
CA PHE A 217 -14.16 -26.79 2.86
C PHE A 217 -13.83 -28.22 3.34
N GLY A 218 -13.04 -28.34 4.41
CA GLY A 218 -12.74 -29.63 5.05
C GLY A 218 -14.00 -30.31 5.60
N GLU A 219 -14.90 -29.57 6.25
CA GLU A 219 -16.19 -30.09 6.74
C GLU A 219 -17.15 -30.47 5.60
N ILE A 220 -17.23 -29.65 4.55
CA ILE A 220 -18.03 -29.93 3.35
C ILE A 220 -17.50 -31.19 2.66
N SER A 221 -16.19 -31.29 2.47
CA SER A 221 -15.56 -32.46 1.83
C SER A 221 -15.78 -33.73 2.65
N ARG A 222 -15.68 -33.66 3.99
CA ARG A 222 -15.90 -34.79 4.90
C ARG A 222 -17.35 -35.27 4.90
N LYS A 223 -18.32 -34.35 4.75
CA LYS A 223 -19.74 -34.69 4.59
C LYS A 223 -20.08 -35.22 3.20
N GLN A 224 -19.31 -34.85 2.18
CA GLN A 224 -19.44 -35.35 0.81
C GLN A 224 -18.76 -36.72 0.59
N SER A 225 -17.90 -37.18 1.50
CA SER A 225 -17.16 -38.45 1.41
C SER A 225 -17.68 -39.55 2.35
N ALA A 226 -18.90 -39.40 2.89
CA ALA A 226 -19.68 -40.54 3.40
C ALA A 226 -20.40 -41.21 2.20
N ASP A 227 -19.71 -42.19 1.61
CA ASP A 227 -19.88 -42.81 0.27
C ASP A 227 -21.04 -43.86 0.16
N PRO A 228 -21.39 -44.44 -1.03
CA PRO A 228 -20.69 -44.40 -2.34
C PRO A 228 -21.57 -44.28 -3.63
N ALA A 229 -20.86 -44.10 -4.77
CA ALA A 229 -21.29 -44.15 -6.18
C ALA A 229 -21.89 -42.84 -6.73
N GLU A 230 -21.50 -42.28 -7.88
CA GLU A 230 -20.98 -42.81 -9.13
C GLU A 230 -20.00 -41.78 -9.74
N ASN A 231 -19.21 -42.21 -10.72
CA ASN A 231 -18.42 -41.34 -11.58
C ASN A 231 -19.24 -40.14 -12.06
N ASP A 232 -18.77 -38.92 -11.79
CA ASP A 232 -19.00 -37.81 -12.70
C ASP A 232 -17.73 -36.96 -12.75
N GLU A 233 -17.25 -36.74 -13.98
CA GLU A 233 -16.05 -35.96 -14.27
C GLU A 233 -16.09 -34.62 -13.54
N LEU A 234 -14.97 -34.26 -12.91
CA LEU A 234 -14.75 -32.93 -12.34
C LEU A 234 -14.84 -31.87 -13.45
N ILE A 235 -16.04 -31.36 -13.70
CA ILE A 235 -16.25 -30.10 -14.42
C ILE A 235 -15.80 -28.99 -13.46
N VAL A 236 -14.50 -28.67 -13.49
CA VAL A 236 -13.99 -27.43 -12.91
C VAL A 236 -14.74 -26.29 -13.60
N PRO A 237 -15.58 -25.49 -12.92
CA PRO A 237 -16.21 -24.35 -13.54
C PRO A 237 -15.09 -23.42 -13.97
N LYS A 238 -14.89 -23.26 -15.28
CA LYS A 238 -14.02 -22.21 -15.81
C LYS A 238 -14.46 -20.92 -15.14
N LEU A 239 -13.63 -20.36 -14.25
CA LEU A 239 -13.83 -19.06 -13.65
C LEU A 239 -14.11 -18.09 -14.80
N LYS A 240 -15.38 -17.72 -14.99
CA LYS A 240 -15.76 -16.70 -15.97
C LYS A 240 -15.00 -15.46 -15.56
N LYS A 241 -14.02 -15.07 -16.38
CA LYS A 241 -13.28 -13.81 -16.21
C LYS A 241 -14.32 -12.73 -15.91
N ARG A 242 -14.14 -12.00 -14.79
CA ARG A 242 -14.96 -10.83 -14.49
C ARG A 242 -14.93 -9.94 -15.73
N LYS A 243 -16.09 -9.77 -16.37
CA LYS A 243 -16.23 -8.83 -17.48
C LYS A 243 -15.96 -7.45 -16.89
N MET A 244 -14.86 -6.83 -17.29
CA MET A 244 -14.63 -5.42 -16.97
C MET A 244 -15.77 -4.63 -17.59
N TRP A 245 -16.31 -3.69 -16.83
CA TRP A 245 -17.30 -2.74 -17.31
C TRP A 245 -16.77 -2.09 -18.58
N LEU A 246 -17.59 -2.06 -19.63
CA LEU A 246 -17.25 -1.27 -20.80
C LEU A 246 -17.33 0.21 -20.40
N LYS A 247 -16.46 1.03 -20.98
CA LYS A 247 -16.38 2.46 -20.63
C LYS A 247 -17.71 3.17 -20.87
N GLU A 248 -18.50 2.71 -21.84
CA GLU A 248 -19.85 3.23 -22.10
C GLU A 248 -20.82 2.93 -20.93
N GLU A 249 -20.74 1.74 -20.32
CA GLU A 249 -21.59 1.34 -19.19
C GLU A 249 -21.26 2.12 -17.91
N GLU A 250 -19.97 2.39 -17.67
CA GLU A 250 -19.53 3.23 -16.54
C GLU A 250 -19.95 4.69 -16.73
N GLN A 251 -19.92 5.18 -17.96
CA GLN A 251 -20.30 6.55 -18.30
C GLN A 251 -21.81 6.77 -18.22
N GLU A 252 -22.64 5.83 -18.67
CA GLU A 252 -24.11 5.93 -18.57
C GLU A 252 -24.58 5.97 -17.11
N ILE A 253 -23.91 5.22 -16.23
CA ILE A 253 -24.19 5.24 -14.78
C ILE A 253 -23.74 6.55 -14.15
N ARG A 254 -22.57 7.06 -14.51
CA ARG A 254 -22.08 8.36 -14.02
C ARG A 254 -22.99 9.50 -14.46
N GLU A 255 -23.42 9.51 -15.72
CA GLU A 255 -24.33 10.53 -16.27
C GLU A 255 -25.68 10.52 -15.54
N LYS A 256 -26.20 9.33 -15.18
CA LYS A 256 -27.45 9.20 -14.42
C LYS A 256 -27.31 9.58 -12.94
N ILE A 257 -26.12 9.47 -12.36
CA ILE A 257 -25.82 9.91 -10.98
C ILE A 257 -25.58 11.43 -10.91
N ASP A 258 -24.94 12.02 -11.92
CA ASP A 258 -24.65 13.47 -11.98
C ASP A 258 -25.88 14.35 -12.27
N MET A 259 -27.02 13.77 -12.67
CA MET A 259 -28.30 14.51 -12.83
C MET A 259 -28.97 14.92 -11.50
N GLY A 260 -28.26 14.86 -10.37
CA GLY A 260 -28.67 15.52 -9.12
C GLY A 260 -29.95 14.98 -8.46
N LYS A 261 -30.43 13.81 -8.89
CA LYS A 261 -31.53 13.09 -8.24
C LYS A 261 -31.05 11.69 -7.93
N THR A 262 -30.72 11.43 -6.67
CA THR A 262 -30.54 10.07 -6.17
C THR A 262 -31.84 9.32 -6.48
N PRO A 263 -31.83 8.29 -7.33
CA PRO A 263 -33.06 7.57 -7.68
C PRO A 263 -33.66 6.95 -6.41
N THR A 264 -34.97 7.06 -6.26
CA THR A 264 -35.66 6.44 -5.11
C THR A 264 -35.58 4.92 -5.23
N LEU A 265 -35.72 4.23 -4.09
CA LEU A 265 -35.72 2.77 -4.04
C LEU A 265 -36.74 2.17 -5.03
N GLU A 266 -37.91 2.79 -5.16
CA GLU A 266 -38.97 2.39 -6.09
C GLU A 266 -38.55 2.55 -7.56
N GLN A 267 -37.80 3.60 -7.91
CA GLN A 267 -37.29 3.81 -9.26
C GLN A 267 -36.22 2.77 -9.64
N CYS A 268 -35.36 2.41 -8.69
CA CYS A 268 -34.38 1.33 -8.87
C CYS A 268 -35.08 -0.03 -9.04
N GLN A 269 -36.12 -0.31 -8.24
CA GLN A 269 -36.89 -1.55 -8.34
C GLN A 269 -37.66 -1.67 -9.66
N ALA A 270 -38.25 -0.58 -10.15
CA ALA A 270 -38.95 -0.53 -11.44
C ALA A 270 -38.00 -0.72 -12.63
N PHE A 271 -36.78 -0.18 -12.56
CA PHE A 271 -35.77 -0.38 -13.59
C PHE A 271 -35.27 -1.84 -13.65
N LEU A 272 -35.09 -2.48 -12.49
CA LEU A 272 -34.65 -3.86 -12.39
C LEU A 272 -35.73 -4.85 -12.84
N SER A 273 -37.02 -4.53 -12.65
CA SER A 273 -38.12 -5.38 -13.13
C SER A 273 -38.37 -5.25 -14.64
N ALA A 274 -38.06 -4.10 -15.25
CA ALA A 274 -38.24 -3.85 -16.68
C ALA A 274 -37.13 -4.44 -17.58
N ASN A 275 -35.95 -4.76 -17.03
CA ASN A 275 -34.82 -5.28 -17.79
C ASN A 275 -34.63 -6.79 -17.57
N THR A 276 -34.92 -7.60 -18.59
CA THR A 276 -34.91 -9.07 -18.51
C THR A 276 -33.52 -9.67 -18.21
N ASN A 277 -32.44 -8.91 -18.39
CA ASN A 277 -31.07 -9.28 -18.00
C ASN A 277 -30.72 -8.96 -16.53
N ALA A 278 -31.62 -8.35 -15.77
CA ALA A 278 -31.39 -7.93 -14.39
C ALA A 278 -31.71 -9.01 -13.33
N LYS A 279 -32.08 -10.23 -13.72
CA LYS A 279 -32.28 -11.36 -12.79
C LYS A 279 -31.01 -11.72 -12.01
N LEU A 280 -29.83 -11.37 -12.53
CA LEU A 280 -28.53 -11.50 -11.84
C LEU A 280 -28.22 -10.37 -10.85
N PHE A 281 -28.98 -9.27 -10.89
CA PHE A 281 -28.80 -8.11 -10.01
C PHE A 281 -29.69 -8.16 -8.76
N SER A 282 -30.83 -8.85 -8.78
CA SER A 282 -31.82 -8.81 -7.69
C SER A 282 -31.36 -9.46 -6.37
N GLU A 283 -30.44 -10.42 -6.40
CA GLU A 283 -30.01 -11.12 -5.18
C GLU A 283 -28.96 -10.36 -4.36
N ARG A 284 -28.22 -9.43 -4.98
CA ARG A 284 -27.14 -8.69 -4.28
C ARG A 284 -27.59 -7.36 -3.70
N THR A 285 -28.42 -6.61 -4.41
CA THR A 285 -28.79 -5.26 -3.99
C THR A 285 -29.85 -5.26 -2.89
N ALA A 286 -30.72 -6.27 -2.83
CA ALA A 286 -31.75 -6.39 -1.79
C ALA A 286 -31.15 -6.63 -0.39
N LYS A 287 -30.03 -7.36 -0.30
CA LYS A 287 -29.37 -7.64 0.98
C LYS A 287 -28.60 -6.43 1.52
N GLU A 288 -27.92 -5.67 0.66
CA GLU A 288 -27.18 -4.46 1.05
C GLU A 288 -28.08 -3.28 1.44
N LEU A 289 -29.36 -3.30 1.03
CA LEU A 289 -30.36 -2.29 1.39
C LEU A 289 -31.18 -2.63 2.65
N GLN A 290 -31.22 -3.90 3.08
CA GLN A 290 -31.82 -4.30 4.36
C GLN A 290 -30.91 -4.06 5.56
N ASP A 291 -29.59 -3.95 5.34
CA ASP A 291 -28.58 -3.74 6.38
C ASP A 291 -28.26 -2.23 6.62
N LYS A 292 -29.09 -1.32 6.10
CA LYS A 292 -29.03 0.15 6.34
C LYS A 292 -30.36 0.68 6.84
#